data_AF-A0AA90NLD4-F1
#
_entry.id   AF-A0AA90NLD4-F1
#
_cell.length_a   1.000
_cell.length_b   1.000
_cell.length_c   1.000
_cell.angle_alpha   90.00
_cell.angle_beta   90.00
_cell.angle_gamma   90.00
#
_symmetry.space_group_name_H-M   'P 1'
#
loop_
_entity.id
_entity.type
_entity.pdbx_description
1 polymer ?
#
loop_
_entity_poly.entity_id
_entity_poly.type
_entity_poly.pdbx_seq_one_letter_code
_entity_poly.pdbx_strand_id
1 'polypeptide(L)'
;MSHKRHIEPLLWSLFGAGGAIIAFAFPALILVVGLGVPLEIIPASALSYERVSEFILNNWIGKIALMAILIPSYWACIHRIYHGSHDFGFHPSIAVKVLCYGGTLILSGVTAFLLLV
;
A
#
# COMPACT_ATOMS: atom_id res chain seq x y z
N MET A 1 37.22 0.36 -12.32
CA MET A 1 36.48 0.62 -11.07
C MET A 1 35.27 -0.28 -11.06
N SER A 2 35.12 -1.19 -10.08
CA SER A 2 33.91 -2.02 -9.97
C SER A 2 32.77 -1.14 -9.45
N HIS A 3 31.77 -0.86 -10.29
CA HIS A 3 30.57 -0.13 -9.85
C HIS A 3 29.74 -1.03 -8.93
N LYS A 4 29.66 -0.66 -7.65
CA LYS A 4 28.74 -1.30 -6.70
C LYS A 4 27.30 -1.05 -7.19
N ARG A 5 26.56 -2.13 -7.48
CA ARG A 5 25.14 -2.00 -7.85
C ARG A 5 24.34 -1.55 -6.63
N HIS A 6 23.62 -0.45 -6.78
CA HIS A 6 22.68 0.02 -5.77
C HIS A 6 21.33 -0.68 -5.93
N ILE A 7 20.67 -1.00 -4.82
CA ILE A 7 19.31 -1.54 -4.80
C ILE A 7 18.24 -0.47 -5.08
N GLU A 8 18.65 0.80 -5.15
CA GLU A 8 17.74 1.94 -5.28
C GLU A 8 16.83 1.87 -6.52
N PRO A 9 17.29 1.44 -7.72
CA PRO A 9 16.41 1.30 -8.88
C PRO A 9 15.25 0.33 -8.66
N LEU A 10 15.45 -0.73 -7.85
CA LEU A 10 14.38 -1.66 -7.48
C LEU A 10 13.38 -1.02 -6.51
N LEU A 11 13.88 -0.31 -5.50
CA LEU A 11 13.00 0.38 -4.53
C LEU A 11 12.20 1.49 -5.22
N TRP A 12 12.82 2.19 -6.18
CA TRP A 12 12.20 3.23 -6.95
C TRP A 12 11.14 2.69 -7.92
N SER A 13 11.34 1.51 -8.53
CA SER A 13 10.31 0.90 -9.39
C SER A 13 9.06 0.48 -8.59
N LEU A 14 9.25 -0.08 -7.38
CA LEU A 14 8.15 -0.40 -6.46
C LEU A 14 7.42 0.86 -6.00
N PHE A 15 8.17 1.92 -5.69
CA PHE A 15 7.61 3.24 -5.41
C PHE A 15 6.78 3.78 -6.58
N GLY A 16 7.30 3.70 -7.82
CA GLY A 16 6.61 4.16 -9.01
C GLY A 16 5.30 3.41 -9.25
N ALA A 17 5.31 2.08 -9.13
CA ALA A 17 4.12 1.25 -9.23
C ALA A 17 3.05 1.63 -8.18
N GLY A 18 3.46 1.75 -6.91
CA GLY A 18 2.55 2.18 -5.85
C GLY A 18 2.03 3.59 -6.03
N GLY A 19 2.87 4.51 -6.51
CA GLY A 19 2.49 5.89 -6.79
C GLY A 19 1.39 5.98 -7.85
N ALA A 20 1.50 5.17 -8.91
CA ALA A 20 0.47 5.08 -9.94
C ALA A 20 -0.85 4.51 -9.36
N ILE A 21 -0.79 3.42 -8.59
CA ILE A 21 -1.97 2.83 -7.95
C ILE A 21 -2.67 3.84 -7.04
N ILE A 22 -1.92 4.56 -6.19
CA ILE A 22 -2.47 5.60 -5.33
C ILE A 22 -3.15 6.68 -6.18
N ALA A 23 -2.51 7.16 -7.23
CA ALA A 23 -3.05 8.23 -8.07
C ALA A 23 -4.39 7.86 -8.73
N PHE A 24 -4.55 6.61 -9.18
CA PHE A 24 -5.78 6.16 -9.86
C PHE A 24 -6.86 5.65 -8.90
N ALA A 25 -6.50 4.86 -7.88
CA ALA A 25 -7.47 4.14 -7.06
C ALA A 25 -7.89 4.90 -5.79
N PHE A 26 -6.96 5.59 -5.12
CA PHE A 26 -7.26 6.20 -3.82
C PHE A 26 -8.26 7.36 -3.88
N PRO A 27 -8.34 8.20 -4.94
CA PRO A 27 -9.41 9.20 -5.02
C PRO A 27 -10.80 8.57 -4.92
N ALA A 28 -11.06 7.49 -5.65
CA ALA A 28 -12.33 6.79 -5.59
C ALA A 28 -12.56 6.11 -4.23
N LEU A 29 -11.53 5.48 -3.65
CA LEU A 29 -11.62 4.84 -2.33
C LEU A 29 -11.92 5.86 -1.23
N ILE A 30 -11.27 7.03 -1.25
CA ILE A 30 -11.52 8.12 -0.30
C ILE A 30 -12.95 8.63 -0.47
N LEU A 31 -13.40 8.85 -1.71
CA LEU A 31 -14.75 9.32 -1.98
C LEU A 31 -15.83 8.33 -1.54
N VAL A 32 -15.63 7.02 -1.72
CA VAL A 32 -16.65 6.01 -1.38
C VAL A 32 -16.57 5.61 0.10
N VAL A 33 -15.39 5.17 0.55
CA VAL A 33 -15.18 4.60 1.89
C VAL A 33 -14.98 5.69 2.94
N GLY A 34 -14.21 6.72 2.62
CA GLY A 34 -13.86 7.78 3.56
C GLY A 34 -14.92 8.87 3.71
N LEU A 35 -15.72 9.13 2.67
CA LEU A 35 -16.68 10.23 2.63
C LEU A 35 -18.11 9.79 2.31
N GLY A 36 -18.31 9.03 1.23
CA GLY A 36 -19.64 8.74 0.68
C GLY A 36 -20.54 7.98 1.64
N VAL A 37 -20.04 6.89 2.23
CA VAL A 37 -20.79 6.15 3.26
C VAL A 37 -20.85 6.92 4.59
N PRO A 38 -19.74 7.47 5.15
CA PRO A 38 -19.80 8.21 6.40
C PRO A 38 -20.67 9.48 6.40
N LEU A 39 -20.84 10.13 5.24
CA LEU A 39 -21.70 11.31 5.07
C LEU A 39 -23.11 10.95 4.59
N GLU A 40 -23.47 9.65 4.57
CA GLU A 40 -24.79 9.14 4.16
C GLU A 40 -25.18 9.48 2.70
N ILE A 41 -24.22 9.87 1.87
CA ILE A 41 -24.40 10.06 0.41
C ILE A 41 -24.60 8.71 -0.28
N ILE A 42 -23.94 7.67 0.23
CA ILE A 42 -24.06 6.28 -0.20
C ILE A 42 -24.70 5.49 0.95
N PRO A 43 -25.68 4.61 0.70
CA PRO A 43 -26.29 3.78 1.74
C PRO A 43 -25.24 2.95 2.49
N ALA A 44 -25.35 2.89 3.82
CA ALA A 44 -24.44 2.10 4.66
C ALA A 44 -24.40 0.61 4.26
N SER A 45 -25.50 0.08 3.72
CA SER A 45 -25.59 -1.29 3.20
C SER A 45 -24.63 -1.56 2.03
N ALA A 46 -24.13 -0.53 1.33
CA ALA A 46 -23.15 -0.68 0.26
C ALA A 46 -21.77 -1.14 0.77
N LEU A 47 -21.45 -0.86 2.04
CA LEU A 47 -20.24 -1.31 2.74
C LEU A 47 -20.59 -2.13 4.00
N SER A 48 -21.71 -2.87 3.98
CA SER A 48 -22.04 -3.76 5.08
C SER A 48 -20.96 -4.84 5.25
N TYR A 49 -20.80 -5.32 6.48
CA TYR A 49 -19.82 -6.35 6.78
C TYR A 49 -20.03 -7.59 5.90
N GLU A 50 -21.27 -8.03 5.73
CA GLU A 50 -21.64 -9.21 4.94
C GLU A 50 -21.21 -9.04 3.49
N ARG A 51 -21.53 -7.89 2.88
CA ARG A 51 -21.20 -7.62 1.47
C ARG A 51 -19.70 -7.52 1.24
N VAL A 52 -18.98 -6.82 2.11
CA VAL A 52 -17.53 -6.63 2.00
C VAL A 52 -16.80 -7.94 2.26
N SER A 53 -17.18 -8.68 3.30
CA SER A 53 -16.57 -9.98 3.62
C SER A 53 -16.86 -11.01 2.53
N GLU A 54 -18.06 -11.04 1.95
CA GLU A 54 -18.36 -11.92 0.81
C GLU A 54 -17.47 -11.59 -0.39
N PHE A 55 -17.32 -10.31 -0.73
CA PHE A 55 -16.48 -9.88 -1.84
C PHE A 55 -14.98 -10.17 -1.60
N ILE A 56 -14.48 -10.02 -0.38
CA ILE A 56 -13.04 -10.18 -0.09
C ILE A 56 -12.71 -11.65 0.21
N LEU A 57 -13.52 -12.37 0.97
CA LEU A 57 -13.19 -13.72 1.45
C LEU A 57 -13.58 -14.81 0.46
N ASN A 58 -14.70 -14.64 -0.26
CA ASN A 58 -15.27 -15.66 -1.13
C ASN A 58 -15.05 -15.42 -2.63
N ASN A 59 -14.43 -14.30 -3.02
CA ASN A 59 -14.20 -13.96 -4.44
C ASN A 59 -12.72 -13.64 -4.72
N TRP A 60 -12.11 -14.42 -5.62
CA TRP A 60 -10.71 -14.26 -6.02
C TRP A 60 -10.41 -12.88 -6.62
N ILE A 61 -11.39 -12.28 -7.31
CA ILE A 61 -11.26 -10.94 -7.88
C ILE A 61 -11.11 -9.91 -6.77
N GLY A 62 -11.90 -10.02 -5.69
CA GLY A 62 -11.81 -9.13 -4.54
C GLY A 62 -10.47 -9.24 -3.81
N LYS A 63 -9.99 -10.47 -3.63
CA LYS A 63 -8.65 -10.75 -3.06
C LYS A 63 -7.54 -10.09 -3.88
N ILE A 64 -7.53 -10.31 -5.20
CA ILE A 64 -6.50 -9.74 -6.09
C ILE A 64 -6.61 -8.22 -6.16
N ALA A 65 -7.82 -7.67 -6.27
CA ALA A 65 -8.04 -6.23 -6.29
C ALA A 65 -7.48 -5.57 -5.02
N LEU A 66 -7.76 -6.15 -3.84
CA LEU A 66 -7.27 -5.61 -2.58
C LEU A 66 -5.74 -5.72 -2.47
N MET A 67 -5.14 -6.84 -2.87
CA MET A 67 -3.68 -6.97 -2.92
C MET A 67 -3.03 -5.96 -3.87
N ALA A 68 -3.59 -5.80 -5.08
CA ALA A 68 -3.08 -4.89 -6.11
C ALA A 68 -3.18 -3.42 -5.70
N ILE A 69 -4.18 -3.06 -4.87
CA ILE A 69 -4.33 -1.72 -4.32
C ILE A 69 -3.36 -1.50 -3.15
N LEU A 70 -3.36 -2.41 -2.17
CA LEU A 70 -2.67 -2.20 -0.90
C LEU A 70 -1.16 -2.39 -1.00
N ILE A 71 -0.70 -3.52 -1.55
CA ILE A 71 0.72 -3.89 -1.50
C ILE A 71 1.61 -2.86 -2.20
N PRO A 72 1.36 -2.47 -3.47
CA PRO A 72 2.16 -1.43 -4.13
C PRO A 72 2.11 -0.11 -3.38
N SER A 73 0.95 0.27 -2.85
CA SER A 73 0.78 1.53 -2.11
C SER A 73 1.66 1.59 -0.85
N TYR A 74 1.85 0.48 -0.14
CA TYR A 74 2.78 0.42 0.99
C TYR A 74 4.20 0.80 0.59
N TRP A 75 4.68 0.28 -0.54
CA TRP A 75 6.01 0.58 -1.08
C TRP A 75 6.15 2.06 -1.47
N ALA A 76 5.11 2.64 -2.06
CA ALA A 76 5.12 4.06 -2.37
C ALA A 76 5.16 4.95 -1.12
N CYS A 77 4.36 4.62 -0.11
CA CYS A 77 4.32 5.36 1.14
C CYS A 77 5.65 5.27 1.90
N ILE A 78 6.19 4.06 2.09
CA ILE A 78 7.41 3.89 2.87
C ILE A 78 8.63 4.53 2.20
N HIS A 79 8.70 4.49 0.87
CA HIS A 79 9.80 5.10 0.13
C HIS A 79 9.82 6.63 0.35
N ARG A 80 8.64 7.27 0.32
CA ARG A 80 8.49 8.69 0.66
C ARG A 80 8.80 8.99 2.12
N ILE A 81 8.37 8.14 3.06
CA ILE A 81 8.69 8.34 4.48
C ILE A 81 10.20 8.25 4.72
N TYR A 82 10.86 7.25 4.15
CA TYR A 82 12.30 7.06 4.29
C TYR A 82 13.08 8.24 3.70
N HIS A 83 12.82 8.60 2.43
CA HIS A 83 13.53 9.72 1.80
C HIS A 83 13.14 11.07 2.39
N GLY A 84 11.85 11.27 2.71
CA GLY A 84 11.38 12.47 3.39
C GLY A 84 12.02 12.67 4.76
N SER A 85 12.41 11.61 5.46
CA SER A 85 13.17 11.76 6.71
C SER A 85 14.52 12.44 6.51
N HIS A 86 15.20 12.18 5.38
CA HIS A 86 16.42 12.91 5.02
C HIS A 86 16.14 14.37 4.73
N ASP A 87 15.02 14.67 4.07
CA ASP A 87 14.60 16.04 3.74
C ASP A 87 14.30 16.88 5.00
N PHE A 88 13.83 16.23 6.08
CA PHE A 88 13.65 16.87 7.39
C PHE A 88 14.94 17.02 8.21
N GLY A 89 16.10 16.65 7.65
CA GLY A 89 17.41 16.76 8.30
C GLY A 89 17.76 15.59 9.22
N PHE A 90 16.97 14.50 9.21
CA PHE A 90 17.36 13.27 9.90
C PHE A 90 18.47 12.55 9.12
N HIS A 91 19.34 11.85 9.85
CA HIS A 91 20.40 11.03 9.29
C HIS A 91 20.10 9.55 9.58
N PRO A 92 19.04 8.98 8.99
CA PRO A 92 18.60 7.62 9.27
C PRO A 92 19.73 6.64 8.96
N SER A 93 20.04 5.80 9.94
CA SER A 93 21.05 4.76 9.79
C SER A 93 20.56 3.66 8.83
N ILE A 94 21.48 2.77 8.44
CA ILE A 94 21.11 1.57 7.67
C ILE A 94 20.02 0.73 8.37
N ALA A 95 20.00 0.74 9.71
CA ALA A 95 18.98 0.04 10.48
C ALA A 95 17.58 0.62 10.23
N VAL A 96 17.47 1.95 10.11
CA VAL A 96 16.20 2.60 9.76
C VAL A 96 15.78 2.21 8.34
N LYS A 97 16.71 2.17 7.37
CA LYS A 97 16.41 1.70 6.01
C LYS A 97 15.87 0.26 6.04
N VAL A 98 16.51 -0.63 6.79
CA VAL A 98 16.08 -2.03 6.94
C VAL A 98 14.73 -2.12 7.63
N LEU A 99 14.46 -1.33 8.67
CA LEU A 99 13.18 -1.31 9.36
C LEU A 99 12.04 -0.83 8.46
N CYS A 100 12.27 0.25 7.70
CA CYS A 100 11.30 0.78 6.75
C CYS A 100 10.95 -0.27 5.68
N TYR A 101 11.92 -0.64 4.85
CA TYR A 101 11.64 -1.53 3.71
C TYR A 101 11.39 -2.99 4.12
N GLY A 102 12.06 -3.46 5.18
CA GLY A 102 11.81 -4.79 5.74
C GLY A 102 10.44 -4.90 6.41
N GLY A 103 10.02 -3.86 7.14
CA GLY A 103 8.67 -3.77 7.69
C GLY A 103 7.60 -3.77 6.60
N THR A 104 7.81 -3.02 5.51
CA THR A 104 6.92 -3.05 4.34
C THR A 104 6.89 -4.40 3.65
N LEU A 105 8.01 -5.11 3.56
CA LEU A 105 8.06 -6.47 3.02
C LEU A 105 7.24 -7.44 3.88
N ILE A 106 7.40 -7.39 5.21
CA ILE A 106 6.63 -8.22 6.15
C ILE A 106 5.14 -7.89 6.02
N LEU A 107 4.76 -6.61 6.03
CA LEU A 107 3.37 -6.18 5.89
C LEU A 107 2.75 -6.66 4.56
N SER A 108 3.52 -6.62 3.47
CA SER A 108 3.09 -7.14 2.16
C SER A 108 2.84 -8.66 2.23
N GLY A 109 3.75 -9.41 2.84
CA GLY A 109 3.62 -10.85 3.04
C GLY A 109 2.43 -11.24 3.92
N VAL A 110 2.23 -10.54 5.04
CA VAL A 110 1.08 -10.72 5.93
C VAL A 110 -0.23 -10.41 5.18
N THR A 111 -0.27 -9.32 4.42
CA THR A 111 -1.46 -8.97 3.62
C THR A 111 -1.80 -10.06 2.60
N ALA A 112 -0.80 -10.57 1.88
CA ALA A 112 -1.00 -11.66 0.93
C ALA A 112 -1.44 -12.95 1.63
N PHE A 113 -0.80 -13.31 2.74
CA PHE A 113 -1.14 -14.50 3.51
C PHE A 113 -2.59 -14.45 4.01
N LEU A 114 -3.00 -13.35 4.65
CA LEU A 114 -4.35 -13.20 5.20
C LEU A 114 -5.45 -13.23 4.13
N LEU A 115 -5.13 -12.87 2.88
CA LEU A 115 -6.11 -12.90 1.79
C LEU A 115 -6.15 -14.26 1.08
N LEU A 116 -5.08 -15.03 1.10
CA LEU A 116 -4.97 -16.30 0.37
C LEU A 116 -5.35 -17.52 1.20
N VAL A 117 -5.34 -17.42 2.53
CA VAL A 117 -5.87 -18.44 3.46
C VAL A 117 -7.38 -18.25 3.62
#